data_AF-A0A9N8K9S7-F1
#
_entry.id   AF-A0A9N8K9S7-F1
#
_cell.length_a   1.000
_cell.length_b   1.000
_cell.length_c   1.000
_cell.angle_alpha   90.00
_cell.angle_beta   90.00
_cell.angle_gamma   90.00
#
_symmetry.space_group_name_H-M   'P 1'
#
loop_
_entity.id
_entity.type
_entity.pdbx_description
1 polymer ?
#
loop_
_entity_poly.entity_id
_entity_poly.type
_entity_poly.pdbx_seq_one_letter_code
_entity_poly.pdbx_strand_id
1 'polypeptide(L)' 'MSPMHANPFDSVNIFVDTQCKKALGIHWEDVLEPPRVLKQAMAWKDLPETGVFDTCDIGESREY' A
#
# COMPACT_ATOMS: atom_id res chain seq x y z
N MET A 1 4.44 -14.78 6.73
CA MET A 1 5.33 -13.75 6.16
C MET A 1 6.73 -13.93 6.70
N SER A 2 7.74 -13.82 5.83
CA SER A 2 9.13 -13.74 6.25
C SER A 2 9.39 -12.37 6.89
N PRO A 3 10.22 -12.25 7.94
CA PRO A 3 10.63 -10.95 8.49
C PRO A 3 11.36 -10.05 7.49
N MET A 4 11.71 -10.58 6.30
CA MET A 4 12.31 -9.82 5.21
C MET A 4 11.28 -9.08 4.33
N HIS A 5 10.00 -9.49 4.35
CA HIS A 5 8.96 -8.90 3.48
C HIS A 5 7.91 -8.17 4.32
N ALA A 6 7.69 -6.90 3.99
CA ALA A 6 6.66 -6.09 4.60
C ALA A 6 5.27 -6.59 4.18
N ASN A 7 4.39 -6.78 5.16
CA ASN A 7 2.96 -6.97 4.89
C ASN A 7 2.27 -5.61 4.66
N PRO A 8 1.01 -5.56 4.19
CA PRO A 8 0.34 -4.28 3.93
C PRO A 8 0.25 -3.34 5.16
N PHE A 9 0.12 -3.86 6.38
CA PHE A 9 0.15 -3.05 7.60
C PHE A 9 1.54 -2.48 7.88
N ASP A 10 2.59 -3.27 7.67
CA ASP A 10 3.97 -2.80 7.74
C ASP A 10 4.24 -1.72 6.67
N SER A 11 3.74 -1.92 5.45
CA SER A 11 3.84 -0.93 4.37
C SER A 11 3.18 0.39 4.74
N VAL A 12 2.00 0.35 5.36
CA VAL A 12 1.32 1.58 5.83
C VAL A 12 2.07 2.23 6.99
N ASN A 13 2.64 1.46 7.92
CA ASN A 13 3.53 2.03 8.95
C ASN A 13 4.73 2.75 8.30
N ILE A 14 5.40 2.11 7.34
CA ILE A 14 6.52 2.71 6.60
C ILE A 14 6.07 3.99 5.89
N PHE A 15 4.91 4.00 5.25
CA PHE A 15 4.35 5.19 4.59
C PHE A 15 4.16 6.37 5.56
N VAL A 16 3.64 6.11 6.76
CA VAL A 16 3.48 7.13 7.81
C VAL A 16 4.85 7.62 8.30
N ASP A 17 5.77 6.70 8.55
CA ASP A 17 7.10 7.01 9.10
C ASP A 17 7.97 7.82 8.13
N THR A 18 7.84 7.58 6.82
CA THR A 18 8.59 8.32 5.79
C THR A 18 8.04 9.71 5.50
N GLN A 19 6.82 10.02 5.96
CA GLN A 19 6.12 11.28 5.70
C GLN A 19 5.95 11.60 4.21
N CYS A 20 5.88 10.57 3.36
CA CYS A 20 5.60 10.75 1.94
C CYS A 20 4.17 11.31 1.74
N LYS A 21 4.00 12.18 0.74
CA LYS A 21 2.66 12.70 0.39
C LYS A 21 1.78 11.66 -0.30
N LYS A 22 2.40 10.79 -1.10
CA LYS A 22 1.76 9.69 -1.83
C LYS A 22 2.70 8.49 -1.93
N ALA A 23 2.14 7.30 -2.08
CA ALA A 23 2.87 6.04 -2.27
C ALA A 23 2.13 5.10 -3.26
N LEU A 24 2.89 4.19 -3.87
CA LEU A 24 2.39 3.15 -4.78
C LEU A 24 2.81 1.77 -4.27
N GLY A 25 1.83 0.90 -4.06
CA GLY A 25 2.03 -0.47 -3.58
C GLY A 25 2.47 -1.38 -4.71
N ILE A 26 3.64 -2.00 -4.54
CA ILE A 26 4.28 -2.86 -5.54
C ILE A 26 4.73 -4.18 -4.91
N HIS A 27 5.16 -5.13 -5.75
CA HIS A 27 5.80 -6.38 -5.32
C HIS A 27 4.88 -7.29 -4.48
N TRP A 28 3.66 -7.50 -4.98
CA TRP A 28 2.68 -8.40 -4.37
C TRP A 28 2.79 -9.81 -4.96
N GLU A 29 2.79 -10.84 -4.11
CA GLU A 29 2.79 -12.25 -4.54
C GLU A 29 1.42 -12.67 -5.12
N ASP A 30 0.32 -12.23 -4.49
CA ASP A 30 -1.04 -12.33 -5.02
C ASP A 30 -1.47 -10.97 -5.58
N VAL A 31 -2.17 -10.96 -6.72
CA VAL A 31 -2.56 -9.73 -7.42
C VAL A 31 -3.78 -9.06 -6.77
N LEU A 32 -4.72 -9.82 -6.19
CA LEU A 32 -6.01 -9.33 -5.74
C LEU A 32 -6.10 -9.12 -4.23
N GLU A 33 -5.46 -10.00 -3.45
CA GLU A 33 -5.54 -9.93 -1.99
C GLU A 33 -4.85 -8.69 -1.41
N PRO A 34 -3.60 -8.36 -1.77
CA PRO A 34 -2.86 -7.26 -1.14
C PRO A 34 -3.47 -5.88 -1.36
N PRO A 35 -4.01 -5.52 -2.55
CA PRO A 35 -4.77 -4.27 -2.69
C PRO A 35 -5.97 -4.17 -1.75
N ARG A 36 -6.67 -5.28 -1.49
CA ARG A 36 -7.82 -5.30 -0.56
C ARG A 36 -7.35 -5.13 0.89
N VAL A 37 -6.27 -5.81 1.28
CA VAL A 37 -5.70 -5.71 2.63
C VAL A 37 -5.04 -4.35 2.86
N LEU A 38 -4.46 -3.73 1.83
CA LEU A 38 -3.90 -2.38 1.90
C LEU A 38 -4.98 -1.35 2.30
N LYS A 39 -6.18 -1.43 1.71
CA LYS A 39 -7.32 -0.56 2.12
C LYS A 39 -7.67 -0.74 3.60
N GLN A 40 -7.65 -1.97 4.10
CA GLN A 40 -7.88 -2.27 5.51
C GLN A 40 -6.77 -1.69 6.40
N ALA A 41 -5.51 -1.79 5.97
CA ALA A 41 -4.37 -1.23 6.67
C ALA A 41 -4.39 0.31 6.70
N MET A 42 -4.83 0.95 5.61
CA MET A 42 -5.03 2.40 5.55
C MET A 42 -6.13 2.84 6.51
N ALA A 43 -7.28 2.17 6.51
CA ALA A 43 -8.37 2.42 7.44
C ALA A 43 -7.95 2.22 8.90
N TRP A 44 -7.11 1.22 9.19
CA TRP A 44 -6.56 0.96 10.53
C TRP A 44 -5.71 2.13 11.06
N LYS A 45 -5.11 2.94 10.19
CA LYS A 45 -4.34 4.14 10.56
C LYS A 45 -5.13 5.45 10.45
N ASP A 46 -6.45 5.37 10.28
CA ASP A 46 -7.30 6.54 10.03
C ASP A 46 -6.86 7.36 8.79
N LEU A 47 -6.27 6.68 7.79
CA LEU A 47 -5.88 7.28 6.52
C LEU A 47 -6.97 7.04 5.46
N PRO A 48 -7.06 7.89 4.42
CA PRO A 48 -7.94 7.63 3.28
C PRO A 48 -7.64 6.26 2.65
N GLU A 49 -8.65 5.41 2.49
CA GLU A 49 -8.50 4.06 1.92
C GLU A 49 -7.97 4.07 0.48
N THR A 50 -8.13 5.19 -0.23
CA THR A 50 -7.63 5.39 -1.60
C THR A 50 -7.17 6.84 -1.82
N GLY A 51 -6.27 7.06 -2.77
CA GLY A 51 -5.84 8.38 -3.27
C GLY A 51 -4.51 8.88 -2.71
N VAL A 52 -3.98 8.24 -1.66
CA VAL A 52 -2.69 8.59 -1.04
C VAL A 52 -1.71 7.42 -1.02
N PHE A 53 -2.17 6.20 -0.77
CA PHE A 53 -1.36 4.99 -0.92
C PHE A 53 -2.20 3.93 -1.62
N ASP A 54 -2.00 3.80 -2.92
CA ASP A 54 -2.79 2.94 -3.80
C ASP A 54 -1.92 1.90 -4.49
N THR A 55 -2.57 0.99 -5.23
CA THR A 55 -1.96 0.17 -6.26
C THR A 55 -2.38 0.65 -7.65
N CYS A 56 -1.74 0.15 -8.68
CA CYS A 56 -2.15 0.35 -10.07
C CYS A 56 -2.29 -1.00 -10.79
N ASP A 57 -3.04 -1.00 -11.89
CA ASP A 57 -3.15 -2.17 -12.75
C ASP A 57 -1.83 -2.44 -13.49
N ILE A 58 -1.63 -3.68 -13.93
CA ILE A 58 -0.41 -4.08 -14.64
C ILE A 58 -0.35 -3.34 -15.98
N GLY A 59 0.68 -2.51 -16.16
CA GLY A 59 0.87 -1.70 -17.36
C GLY A 59 0.19 -0.32 -17.30
N GLU A 60 -0.48 0.02 -16.20
CA GLU A 60 -1.04 1.35 -15.97
C GLU A 60 0.09 2.36 -15.68
N SER A 61 -0.05 3.58 -16.20
CA SER A 61 0.80 4.72 -15.82
C SER A 61 0.01 5.68 -14.95
N ARG A 62 0.66 6.19 -13.89
CA ARG A 62 0.09 7.18 -12.99
C ARG A 62 1.05 8.34 -12.75
N GLU A 63 0.49 9.52 -12.52
CA GLU A 63 1.19 10.76 -12.21
C GLU A 63 0.81 11.22 -10.80
N TYR A 64 1.77 11.80 -10.06
CA TYR A 64 1.62 12.08 -8.63
C TYR A 64 2.15 13.42 -8.18
#